data_AF-A0A160PH48-F1
#
_entry.id   AF-A0A160PH48-F1
#
_cell.length_a   1.000
_cell.length_b   1.000
_cell.length_c   1.000
_cell.angle_alpha   90.00
_cell.angle_beta   90.00
_cell.angle_gamma   90.00
#
_symmetry.space_group_name_H-M   'P 1'
#
loop_
_entity.id
_entity.type
_entity.pdbx_description
1 polymer ?
#
loop_
_entity_poly.entity_id
_entity_poly.type
_entity_poly.pdbx_seq_one_letter_code
_entity_poly.pdbx_strand_id
1 'polypeptide(L)'
;MGRVRSGMLVWFGLTMAVQAEPTKIVGIGAASCARFGADAAAQPAMERDYFAWAQGFMSGALIRAPDGVDEGLDLAPPSMPLAAQADFLRTFCAANPATDYSDAVRALYHRLRGPAS
;
A
#
# COMPACT_ATOMS: atom_id res chain seq x y z
N MET A 1 -33.82 -48.56 -35.52
CA MET A 1 -33.86 -47.62 -34.38
C MET A 1 -32.44 -47.33 -33.93
N GLY A 2 -31.96 -46.09 -34.11
CA GLY A 2 -30.59 -45.67 -33.81
C GLY A 2 -30.37 -45.36 -32.33
N ARG A 3 -29.23 -45.79 -31.77
CA ARG A 3 -28.76 -45.40 -30.43
C ARG A 3 -28.09 -44.03 -30.53
N VAL A 4 -28.67 -43.03 -29.88
CA VAL A 4 -28.02 -41.73 -29.65
C VAL A 4 -27.07 -41.89 -28.47
N ARG A 5 -25.77 -41.75 -28.72
CA ARG A 5 -24.75 -41.63 -27.66
C ARG A 5 -24.72 -40.18 -27.19
N SER A 6 -25.16 -39.95 -25.96
CA SER A 6 -25.06 -38.65 -25.29
C SER A 6 -23.58 -38.34 -25.03
N GLY A 7 -23.02 -37.37 -25.76
CA GLY A 7 -21.66 -36.90 -25.59
C GLY A 7 -21.58 -35.94 -24.41
N MET A 8 -20.82 -36.29 -23.39
CA MET A 8 -20.54 -35.45 -22.23
C MET A 8 -19.57 -34.33 -22.64
N LEU A 9 -20.08 -33.10 -22.78
CA LEU A 9 -19.30 -31.90 -23.04
C LEU A 9 -18.54 -31.49 -21.77
N VAL A 10 -17.21 -31.68 -21.77
CA VAL A 10 -16.31 -31.17 -20.73
C VAL A 10 -15.99 -29.71 -21.06
N TRP A 11 -16.56 -28.79 -20.30
CA TRP A 11 -16.23 -27.36 -20.36
C TRP A 11 -14.90 -27.09 -19.67
N PHE A 12 -13.81 -27.04 -20.44
CA PHE A 12 -12.56 -26.44 -19.98
C PHE A 12 -12.75 -24.91 -19.95
N GLY A 13 -13.22 -24.39 -18.82
CA GLY A 13 -13.28 -22.96 -18.57
C GLY A 13 -11.88 -22.36 -18.48
N LEU A 14 -11.52 -21.54 -19.48
CA LEU A 14 -10.29 -20.75 -19.47
C LEU A 14 -10.45 -19.62 -18.44
N THR A 15 -9.92 -19.79 -17.22
CA THR A 15 -9.88 -18.73 -16.22
C THR A 15 -8.88 -17.67 -16.67
N MET A 16 -9.36 -16.62 -17.33
CA MET A 16 -8.57 -15.41 -17.59
C MET A 16 -8.34 -14.71 -16.25
N ALA A 17 -7.08 -14.65 -15.81
CA ALA A 17 -6.70 -13.82 -14.68
C ALA A 17 -6.87 -12.34 -15.10
N VAL A 18 -7.86 -11.66 -14.53
CA VAL A 18 -7.98 -10.21 -14.67
C VAL A 18 -6.84 -9.59 -13.85
N GLN A 19 -5.86 -8.99 -14.52
CA GLN A 19 -4.89 -8.12 -13.85
C GLN A 19 -5.58 -6.77 -13.62
N ALA A 20 -5.82 -6.42 -12.37
CA ALA A 20 -6.27 -5.07 -12.03
C ALA A 20 -5.15 -4.08 -12.35
N GLU A 21 -5.46 -3.02 -13.09
CA GLU A 21 -4.51 -1.94 -13.29
C GLU A 21 -4.23 -1.24 -11.96
N PRO A 22 -2.96 -0.92 -11.64
CA PRO A 22 -2.63 -0.25 -10.40
C PRO A 22 -3.35 1.10 -10.33
N THR A 23 -4.02 1.37 -9.21
CA THR A 23 -4.69 2.66 -8.98
C THR A 23 -3.69 3.79 -9.11
N LYS A 24 -3.98 4.77 -9.97
CA LYS A 24 -3.16 5.97 -10.10
C LYS A 24 -3.24 6.82 -8.82
N ILE A 25 -2.17 6.81 -8.04
CA ILE A 25 -2.04 7.69 -6.87
C ILE A 25 -1.72 9.11 -7.35
N VAL A 26 -2.34 10.10 -6.70
CA VAL A 26 -2.14 11.53 -6.99
C VAL A 26 -1.88 12.31 -5.70
N GLY A 27 -1.35 13.53 -5.86
CA GLY A 27 -0.96 14.40 -4.74
C GLY A 27 0.51 14.20 -4.33
N ILE A 28 0.88 14.77 -3.19
CA ILE A 28 2.27 14.84 -2.72
C ILE A 28 2.90 13.44 -2.54
N GLY A 29 2.11 12.44 -2.14
CA GLY A 29 2.58 11.07 -1.98
C GLY A 29 2.82 10.28 -3.27
N ALA A 30 2.48 10.84 -4.44
CA ALA A 30 2.87 10.28 -5.73
C ALA A 30 4.27 10.75 -6.18
N ALA A 31 4.94 11.62 -5.41
CA ALA A 31 6.30 12.02 -5.68
C ALA A 31 7.28 10.87 -5.41
N SER A 32 8.44 10.89 -6.08
CA SER A 32 9.52 9.95 -5.75
C SER A 32 10.11 10.22 -4.37
N CYS A 33 10.71 9.19 -3.77
CA CYS A 33 11.44 9.29 -2.52
C CYS A 33 12.60 10.30 -2.59
N ALA A 34 13.27 10.43 -3.74
CA ALA A 34 14.26 11.49 -3.95
C ALA A 34 13.64 12.88 -3.87
N ARG A 35 12.45 13.07 -4.45
CA ARG A 35 11.73 14.36 -4.38
C ARG A 35 11.29 14.67 -2.95
N PHE A 36 10.72 13.69 -2.25
CA PHE A 36 10.39 13.80 -0.82
C PHE A 36 11.62 14.25 -0.01
N GLY A 37 12.77 13.59 -0.17
CA GLY A 37 13.99 13.93 0.55
C GLY A 37 14.48 15.35 0.28
N ALA A 38 14.41 15.79 -0.99
CA ALA A 38 14.76 17.16 -1.36
C ALA A 38 13.79 18.20 -0.78
N ASP A 39 12.49 17.93 -0.82
CA ASP A 39 11.45 18.81 -0.26
C ASP A 39 11.59 18.94 1.26
N ALA A 40 11.77 17.82 1.96
CA ALA A 40 11.94 17.77 3.41
C ALA A 40 13.22 18.52 3.86
N ALA A 41 14.32 18.36 3.12
CA ALA A 41 15.57 19.06 3.41
C ALA A 41 15.47 20.57 3.17
N ALA A 42 14.73 21.00 2.14
CA ALA A 42 14.53 22.41 1.84
C ALA A 42 13.58 23.10 2.83
N GLN A 43 12.51 22.41 3.24
CA GLN A 43 11.45 22.96 4.06
C GLN A 43 10.89 21.89 5.02
N PRO A 44 11.21 21.93 6.33
CA PRO A 44 10.72 20.93 7.30
C PRO A 44 9.19 20.80 7.37
N ALA A 45 8.45 21.86 7.01
CA ALA A 45 7.00 21.83 6.89
C ALA A 45 6.52 20.81 5.84
N MET A 46 7.29 20.60 4.76
CA MET A 46 6.95 19.62 3.73
C MET A 46 6.98 18.20 4.27
N GLU A 47 7.97 17.84 5.10
CA GLU A 47 8.01 16.50 5.71
C GLU A 47 6.75 16.20 6.52
N ARG A 48 6.28 17.18 7.30
CA ARG A 48 5.00 17.09 8.02
C ARG A 48 3.83 16.88 7.07
N ASP A 49 3.78 17.59 5.95
CA ASP A 49 2.68 17.49 4.99
C ASP A 49 2.70 16.14 4.24
N TYR A 50 3.88 15.63 3.88
CA TYR A 50 4.07 14.26 3.37
C TYR A 50 3.61 13.22 4.40
N PHE A 51 3.97 13.39 5.67
CA PHE A 51 3.60 12.45 6.72
C PHE A 51 2.10 12.49 7.04
N ALA A 52 1.47 13.67 7.03
CA ALA A 52 0.02 13.80 7.16
C ALA A 52 -0.71 13.11 6.00
N TRP A 53 -0.21 13.24 4.77
CA TRP A 53 -0.71 12.50 3.61
C TRP A 53 -0.55 10.98 3.81
N ALA A 54 0.60 10.52 4.30
CA ALA A 54 0.87 9.10 4.57
C ALA A 54 -0.11 8.51 5.59
N GLN A 55 -0.39 9.24 6.67
CA GLN A 55 -1.39 8.84 7.67
C GLN A 55 -2.78 8.70 7.03
N GLY A 56 -3.22 9.70 6.26
CA GLY A 56 -4.50 9.63 5.55
C GLY A 56 -4.59 8.46 4.57
N PHE A 57 -3.50 8.17 3.85
CA PHE A 57 -3.41 7.01 2.95
C PHE A 57 -3.61 5.69 3.72
N MET A 58 -2.89 5.50 4.83
CA MET A 58 -3.01 4.29 5.67
C MET A 58 -4.39 4.17 6.31
N SER A 59 -4.96 5.25 6.84
CA SER A 59 -6.33 5.25 7.36
C SER A 59 -7.34 4.89 6.28
N GLY A 60 -7.19 5.41 5.06
CA GLY A 60 -8.04 5.07 3.93
C GLY A 60 -7.93 3.59 3.53
N ALA A 61 -6.73 3.00 3.61
CA ALA A 61 -6.52 1.58 3.38
C ALA A 61 -7.22 0.74 4.45
N LEU A 62 -7.07 1.11 5.73
CA LEU A 62 -7.70 0.44 6.86
C LEU A 62 -9.23 0.50 6.80
N ILE A 63 -9.81 1.66 6.49
CA ILE A 63 -11.27 1.85 6.36
C ILE A 63 -11.89 0.96 5.27
N ARG A 64 -11.13 0.65 4.22
CA ARG A 64 -11.58 -0.19 3.09
C ARG A 64 -11.14 -1.64 3.20
N ALA A 65 -10.47 -2.01 4.28
CA ALA A 65 -10.06 -3.39 4.48
C ALA A 65 -11.31 -4.29 4.62
N PRO A 66 -11.32 -5.49 4.02
CA PRO A 66 -12.37 -6.46 4.26
C PRO A 66 -12.48 -6.85 5.73
N ASP A 67 -13.66 -7.32 6.16
CA ASP A 67 -13.86 -7.85 7.52
C ASP A 67 -12.80 -8.91 7.87
N GLY A 68 -12.26 -8.84 9.09
CA GLY A 68 -11.17 -9.71 9.55
C GLY A 68 -9.78 -9.37 9.00
N VAL A 69 -9.64 -8.42 8.07
CA VAL A 69 -8.33 -7.94 7.57
C VAL A 69 -7.96 -6.65 8.28
N ASP A 70 -6.78 -6.61 8.90
CA ASP A 70 -6.27 -5.47 9.69
C ASP A 70 -7.25 -5.01 10.78
N GLU A 71 -8.17 -5.87 11.21
CA GLU A 71 -9.16 -5.51 12.21
C GLU A 71 -8.46 -5.20 13.53
N GLY A 72 -8.76 -4.03 14.10
CA GLY A 72 -8.10 -3.54 15.30
C GLY A 72 -6.65 -3.10 15.11
N LEU A 73 -6.16 -2.99 13.87
CA LEU A 73 -4.83 -2.43 13.61
C LEU A 73 -4.74 -0.98 14.11
N ASP A 74 -3.87 -0.77 15.09
CA ASP A 74 -3.50 0.56 15.55
C ASP A 74 -2.42 1.14 14.63
N LEU A 75 -2.71 2.29 14.00
CA LEU A 75 -1.75 3.01 13.15
C LEU A 75 -0.82 3.93 13.94
N ALA A 76 -1.03 4.08 15.26
CA ALA A 76 -0.16 4.82 16.15
C ALA A 76 0.17 3.99 17.42
N PRO A 77 0.66 2.74 17.27
CA PRO A 77 0.89 1.89 18.41
C PRO A 77 2.05 2.45 19.27
N PRO A 78 2.02 2.30 20.60
CA PRO A 78 3.10 2.78 21.47
C PRO A 78 4.49 2.23 21.11
N SER A 79 4.56 1.05 20.48
CA SER A 79 5.79 0.42 20.02
C SER A 79 6.41 1.09 18.80
N MET A 80 5.65 1.87 18.03
CA MET A 80 6.12 2.60 16.86
C MET A 80 5.42 3.97 16.78
N PRO A 81 5.81 4.91 17.66
CA PRO A 81 5.19 6.24 17.71
C PRO A 81 5.41 7.00 16.40
N LEU A 82 4.60 8.04 16.17
CA LEU A 82 4.60 8.79 14.91
C LEU A 82 5.98 9.29 14.46
N ALA A 83 6.82 9.73 15.39
CA ALA A 83 8.20 10.13 15.08
C ALA A 83 9.02 8.97 14.49
N ALA A 84 8.90 7.76 15.06
CA ALA A 84 9.58 6.57 14.55
C ALA A 84 9.05 6.14 13.16
N GLN A 85 7.77 6.41 12.88
CA GLN A 85 7.19 6.18 11.56
C GLN A 85 7.71 7.18 10.51
N ALA A 86 7.82 8.47 10.86
CA ALA A 86 8.44 9.47 10.01
C ALA A 86 9.91 9.12 9.72
N ASP A 87 10.65 8.71 10.76
CA ASP A 87 12.04 8.24 10.64
C ASP A 87 12.15 7.03 9.71
N PHE A 88 11.23 6.06 9.82
CA PHE A 88 11.16 4.92 8.91
C PHE A 88 11.02 5.37 7.45
N LEU A 89 10.13 6.33 7.17
CA LEU A 89 9.91 6.83 5.80
C LEU A 89 11.14 7.58 5.28
N ARG A 90 11.81 8.38 6.13
CA ARG A 90 13.10 9.01 5.80
C ARG A 90 14.15 7.98 5.42
N THR A 91 14.35 6.96 6.26
CA THR A 91 15.34 5.91 6.03
C THR A 91 15.00 5.09 4.78
N PHE A 92 13.75 4.68 4.61
CA PHE A 92 13.31 3.93 3.44
C PHE A 92 13.57 4.74 2.16
N CYS A 93 13.16 6.00 2.13
CA CYS A 93 13.32 6.83 0.94
C CYS A 93 14.78 7.18 0.64
N ALA A 94 15.63 7.36 1.66
CA ALA A 94 17.06 7.55 1.45
C ALA A 94 17.72 6.35 0.77
N ALA A 95 17.28 5.13 1.09
CA ALA A 95 17.77 3.90 0.48
C ALA A 95 17.16 3.61 -0.91
N ASN A 96 16.00 4.19 -1.23
CA ASN A 96 15.22 3.88 -2.43
C ASN A 96 14.79 5.15 -3.20
N PRO A 97 15.73 5.97 -3.70
CA PRO A 97 15.41 7.30 -4.24
C PRO A 97 14.48 7.30 -5.47
N ALA A 98 14.50 6.23 -6.27
CA ALA A 98 13.69 6.09 -7.48
C ALA A 98 12.27 5.57 -7.22
N THR A 99 11.99 5.08 -6.01
CA THR A 99 10.69 4.52 -5.63
C THR A 99 9.71 5.65 -5.28
N ASP A 100 8.41 5.44 -5.52
CA ASP A 100 7.38 6.40 -5.13
C ASP A 100 7.22 6.45 -3.60
N TYR A 101 6.92 7.63 -3.06
CA TYR A 101 6.70 7.80 -1.63
C TYR A 101 5.54 6.95 -1.11
N SER A 102 4.47 6.77 -1.92
CA SER A 102 3.36 5.86 -1.60
C SER A 102 3.80 4.42 -1.34
N ASP A 103 4.87 3.96 -1.97
CA ASP A 103 5.40 2.61 -1.76
C ASP A 103 6.17 2.51 -0.45
N ALA A 104 6.87 3.57 -0.05
CA ALA A 104 7.44 3.69 1.29
C ALA A 104 6.34 3.68 2.36
N VAL A 105 5.22 4.36 2.11
CA VAL A 105 4.05 4.36 3.01
C VAL A 105 3.40 2.98 3.09
N ARG A 106 3.28 2.25 1.97
CA ARG A 106 2.85 0.85 1.99
C ARG A 106 3.79 -0.03 2.81
N ALA A 107 5.11 0.15 2.67
CA ALA A 107 6.10 -0.58 3.48
C ALA A 107 5.94 -0.28 4.97
N LEU A 108 5.67 0.98 5.34
CA LEU A 108 5.35 1.36 6.71
C LEU A 108 4.06 0.69 7.20
N TYR A 109 3.00 0.71 6.40
CA TYR A 109 1.73 0.06 6.73
C TYR A 109 1.91 -1.45 6.99
N HIS A 110 2.68 -2.13 6.14
CA HIS A 110 3.05 -3.53 6.35
C HIS A 110 3.89 -3.73 7.62
N ARG A 111 4.79 -2.80 7.94
CA ARG A 111 5.59 -2.86 9.17
C ARG A 111 4.71 -2.76 10.43
N LEU A 112 3.68 -1.92 10.40
CA LEU A 112 2.72 -1.72 11.49
C LEU A 112 1.79 -2.91 11.68
N ARG A 113 1.34 -3.55 10.59
CA ARG A 113 0.58 -4.82 10.63
C ARG A 113 1.31 -5.94 11.37
N GLY A 114 2.65 -5.93 11.34
CA GLY A 114 3.46 -7.01 11.92
C GLY A 114 3.41 -8.29 11.07
N PRO A 115 3.88 -9.43 11.60
CA PRO A 115 3.70 -10.73 10.94
C PRO A 115 2.21 -11.00 10.69
N ALA A 116 1.88 -11.61 9.54
CA ALA A 116 0.53 -12.10 9.31
C ALA A 116 0.14 -13.01 10.49
N SER A 117 -0.88 -12.58 11.24
CA SER A 117 -1.46 -13.32 12.37
C SER A 117 -2.47 -14.33 11.85
#